data_AF-A0A926JPB4-F1
#
_entry.id   AF-A0A926JPB4-F1
#
_cell.length_a   1.000
_cell.length_b   1.000
_cell.length_c   1.000
_cell.angle_alpha   90.00
_cell.angle_beta   90.00
_cell.angle_gamma   90.00
#
_symmetry.space_group_name_H-M   'P 1'
#
loop_
_entity.id
_entity.type
_entity.pdbx_description
1 polymer ?
#
loop_
_entity_poly.entity_id
_entity_poly.type
_entity_poly.pdbx_seq_one_letter_code
_entity_poly.pdbx_strand_id
1 'polypeptide(L)'
;MEKNSTIDYAQTFYHGTKANLKTGDFIEVGFNSNYGKKKKAKYIYLSATLDAAVWGAELAEGEGRERIYIVEPTGSIEDDPNLTDKKFPGNPTKSYRSLYPFKVIGEVTDWQGHSPEQLKAMKDHLAELKRQGIEAIEA
;
A
#
# COMPACT_ATOMS: atom_id res chain seq x y z
N MET A 1 12.38 -25.32 -4.37
CA MET A 1 11.25 -25.36 -3.43
C MET A 1 10.49 -24.05 -3.59
N GLU A 2 9.59 -24.02 -4.56
CA GLU A 2 8.69 -22.89 -4.79
C GLU A 2 7.68 -22.88 -3.64
N LYS A 3 7.72 -21.85 -2.80
CA LYS A 3 6.69 -21.62 -1.80
C LYS A 3 5.45 -21.16 -2.55
N ASN A 4 4.58 -22.10 -2.90
CA ASN A 4 3.19 -21.79 -3.22
C ASN A 4 2.60 -21.09 -2.00
N SER A 5 2.55 -19.76 -2.02
CA SER A 5 1.75 -18.96 -1.12
C SER A 5 0.29 -19.31 -1.39
N THR A 6 -0.20 -20.33 -0.69
CA THR A 6 -1.63 -20.62 -0.59
C THR A 6 -2.31 -19.33 -0.17
N ILE A 7 -3.07 -18.73 -1.08
CA ILE A 7 -3.96 -17.61 -0.74
C ILE A 7 -4.92 -18.18 0.30
N ASP A 8 -4.67 -17.85 1.55
CA ASP A 8 -5.59 -18.16 2.64
C ASP A 8 -6.83 -17.31 2.37
N TYR A 9 -7.89 -17.96 1.88
CA TYR A 9 -9.16 -17.31 1.52
C TYR A 9 -9.83 -16.58 2.71
N ALA A 10 -9.25 -16.61 3.91
CA ALA A 10 -9.72 -15.84 5.07
C ALA A 10 -8.96 -14.51 5.28
N GLN A 11 -7.87 -14.24 4.56
CA GLN A 11 -7.08 -13.03 4.77
C GLN A 11 -7.60 -11.87 3.90
N THR A 12 -8.34 -10.96 4.52
CA THR A 12 -8.75 -9.70 3.92
C THR A 12 -7.52 -8.83 3.63
N PHE A 13 -7.44 -8.28 2.42
CA PHE A 13 -6.44 -7.30 2.05
C PHE A 13 -7.02 -5.91 1.87
N TYR A 14 -6.21 -4.92 2.18
CA TYR A 14 -6.56 -3.51 2.18
C TYR A 14 -5.57 -2.73 1.32
N HIS A 15 -6.10 -1.78 0.55
CA HIS A 15 -5.35 -0.85 -0.25
C HIS A 15 -5.74 0.58 0.13
N GLY A 16 -4.80 1.31 0.73
CA GLY A 16 -4.96 2.72 1.04
C GLY A 16 -4.57 3.60 -0.14
N THR A 17 -5.47 4.47 -0.58
CA THR A 17 -5.22 5.39 -1.70
C THR A 17 -6.10 6.63 -1.60
N LYS A 18 -5.78 7.67 -2.37
CA LYS A 18 -6.62 8.84 -2.59
C LYS A 18 -7.43 8.78 -3.88
N ALA A 19 -7.28 7.68 -4.64
CA ALA A 19 -8.08 7.43 -5.82
C ALA A 19 -9.55 7.17 -5.45
N ASN A 20 -10.46 7.72 -6.26
CA ASN A 20 -11.90 7.51 -6.12
C ASN A 20 -12.33 6.30 -6.96
N LEU A 21 -12.27 5.12 -6.37
CA LEU A 21 -12.59 3.81 -6.96
C LEU A 21 -13.93 3.31 -6.42
N LYS A 22 -14.58 2.41 -7.14
CA LYS A 22 -15.82 1.77 -6.71
C LYS A 22 -15.64 0.25 -6.63
N THR A 23 -16.53 -0.40 -5.90
CA THR A 23 -16.60 -1.87 -5.92
C THR A 23 -16.78 -2.37 -7.35
N GLY A 24 -15.92 -3.31 -7.76
CA GLY A 24 -15.84 -3.84 -9.10
C GLY A 24 -14.73 -3.23 -9.96
N ASP A 25 -14.16 -2.08 -9.56
CA ASP A 25 -12.99 -1.51 -10.24
C ASP A 25 -11.74 -2.37 -10.02
N PHE A 26 -10.78 -2.21 -10.92
CA PHE A 26 -9.46 -2.83 -10.82
C PHE A 26 -8.40 -1.76 -10.56
N ILE A 27 -7.56 -2.02 -9.57
CA ILE A 27 -6.36 -1.25 -9.29
C ILE A 27 -5.24 -1.89 -10.08
N GLU A 28 -4.66 -1.17 -11.04
CA GLU A 28 -3.61 -1.68 -11.93
C GLU A 28 -2.37 -0.79 -11.95
N VAL A 29 -1.22 -1.39 -12.26
CA VAL A 29 0.04 -0.68 -12.42
C VAL A 29 -0.07 0.33 -13.57
N GLY A 30 0.10 1.61 -13.27
CA GLY A 30 0.04 2.68 -14.28
C GLY A 30 -1.29 3.42 -14.37
N PHE A 31 -2.30 3.12 -13.54
CA PHE A 31 -3.43 4.03 -13.34
C PHE A 31 -2.96 5.22 -12.50
N ASN A 32 -2.43 6.26 -13.17
CA ASN A 32 -1.88 7.50 -12.61
C ASN A 32 -1.16 7.33 -11.26
N SER A 33 0.08 6.81 -11.30
CA SER A 33 1.00 6.87 -10.17
C SER A 33 1.13 8.32 -9.70
N ASN A 34 0.51 8.64 -8.57
CA ASN A 34 0.69 9.93 -7.92
C ASN A 34 2.09 10.05 -7.28
N TYR A 35 2.94 9.03 -7.29
CA TYR A 35 4.34 9.20 -6.88
C TYR A 35 5.16 9.90 -7.96
N GLY A 36 5.65 11.10 -7.67
CA GLY A 36 6.19 12.05 -8.65
C GLY A 36 7.15 11.48 -9.72
N LYS A 37 7.02 12.06 -10.94
CA LYS A 37 7.91 11.96 -12.11
C LYS A 37 8.13 10.55 -12.71
N LYS A 38 7.29 10.21 -13.70
CA LYS A 38 7.63 9.40 -14.91
C LYS A 38 8.29 8.02 -14.70
N LYS A 39 8.23 7.41 -13.52
CA LYS A 39 8.41 5.96 -13.38
C LYS A 39 7.02 5.37 -13.21
N LYS A 40 6.60 4.55 -14.18
CA LYS A 40 5.38 3.74 -14.01
C LYS A 40 5.60 2.90 -12.75
N ALA A 41 4.77 3.07 -11.72
CA ALA A 41 4.86 2.22 -10.53
C ALA A 41 4.82 0.78 -11.00
N LYS A 42 5.91 0.05 -10.78
CA LYS A 42 6.03 -1.33 -11.26
C LYS A 42 5.14 -2.26 -10.48
N TYR A 43 4.82 -1.90 -9.23
CA TYR A 43 4.08 -2.74 -8.30
C TYR A 43 2.90 -1.97 -7.69
N ILE A 44 1.88 -2.72 -7.31
CA ILE A 44 0.74 -2.28 -6.52
C ILE A 44 0.93 -2.82 -5.12
N TYR A 45 0.76 -1.96 -4.12
CA TYR A 45 0.95 -2.30 -2.72
C TYR A 45 -0.38 -2.63 -2.07
N LEU A 46 -0.40 -3.66 -1.22
CA LEU A 46 -1.55 -4.05 -0.41
C LEU A 46 -1.07 -4.49 0.96
N SER A 47 -1.96 -4.46 1.94
CA SER A 47 -1.62 -4.91 3.30
C SER A 47 -2.74 -5.75 3.87
N ALA A 48 -2.40 -6.71 4.73
CA ALA A 48 -3.37 -7.52 5.46
C ALA A 48 -3.72 -6.92 6.84
N THR A 49 -3.28 -5.68 7.12
CA THR A 49 -3.60 -4.95 8.35
C THR A 49 -4.21 -3.60 8.00
N LEU A 50 -5.25 -3.19 8.75
CA LEU A 50 -5.91 -1.91 8.52
C LEU A 50 -4.96 -0.73 8.78
N ASP A 51 -4.13 -0.82 9.82
CA ASP A 51 -3.15 0.21 10.18
C ASP A 51 -2.18 0.55 9.03
N ALA A 52 -1.63 -0.48 8.37
CA ALA A 52 -0.75 -0.27 7.21
C ALA A 52 -1.51 0.36 6.02
N ALA A 53 -2.79 0.02 5.84
CA ALA A 53 -3.62 0.64 4.82
C ALA A 53 -3.97 2.09 5.14
N VAL A 54 -4.18 2.43 6.42
CA VAL A 54 -4.37 3.81 6.88
C VAL A 54 -3.14 4.64 6.52
N TRP A 55 -1.94 4.15 6.84
CA TRP A 55 -0.70 4.81 6.41
C TRP A 55 -0.62 4.94 4.89
N GLY A 56 -0.99 3.89 4.14
CA GLY A 56 -1.05 3.93 2.69
C GLY A 56 -1.96 5.05 2.17
N ALA A 57 -3.14 5.24 2.77
CA ALA A 57 -4.09 6.27 2.38
C ALA A 57 -3.61 7.69 2.74
N GLU A 58 -3.06 7.90 3.94
CA GLU A 58 -2.60 9.21 4.42
C GLU A 58 -1.30 9.68 3.77
N LEU A 59 -0.43 8.73 3.41
CA LEU A 59 0.83 8.98 2.71
C LEU A 59 0.68 8.92 1.18
N ALA A 60 -0.46 8.47 0.67
CA ALA A 60 -0.73 8.50 -0.76
C ALA A 60 -0.63 9.94 -1.28
N GLU A 61 0.08 10.07 -2.40
CA GLU A 61 0.13 11.32 -3.14
C GLU A 61 -1.21 11.58 -3.84
N GLY A 62 -1.54 12.85 -4.04
CA GLY A 62 -2.83 13.30 -4.59
C GLY A 62 -3.61 14.21 -3.65
N GLU A 63 -4.50 14.99 -4.25
CA GLU A 63 -5.41 15.93 -3.57
C GLU A 63 -6.77 15.30 -3.22
N GLY A 64 -6.97 14.02 -3.55
CA GLY A 64 -8.18 13.28 -3.22
C GLY A 64 -8.31 12.99 -1.73
N ARG A 65 -9.53 12.67 -1.30
CA ARG A 65 -9.80 12.19 0.05
C ARG A 65 -9.14 10.83 0.26
N GLU A 66 -8.55 10.62 1.43
CA GLU A 66 -8.02 9.34 1.87
C GLU A 66 -9.13 8.28 1.91
N ARG A 67 -8.89 7.13 1.29
CA ARG A 67 -9.82 6.01 1.22
C ARG A 67 -9.07 4.70 1.40
N ILE A 68 -9.75 3.74 2.01
CA ILE A 68 -9.23 2.38 2.20
C ILE A 68 -10.19 1.43 1.51
N TYR A 69 -9.68 0.70 0.53
CA TYR A 69 -10.45 -0.31 -0.19
C TYR A 69 -10.09 -1.69 0.28
N ILE A 70 -11.11 -2.55 0.36
CA ILE A 70 -10.93 -3.99 0.48
C ILE A 70 -10.71 -4.53 -0.92
N VAL A 71 -9.59 -5.23 -1.12
CA VAL A 71 -9.16 -5.68 -2.43
C VAL A 71 -8.87 -7.17 -2.47
N GLU A 72 -9.14 -7.79 -3.60
CA GLU A 72 -8.72 -9.16 -3.89
C GLU A 72 -7.59 -9.15 -4.93
N PRO A 73 -6.44 -9.76 -4.62
CA PRO A 73 -5.39 -9.92 -5.61
C PRO A 73 -5.84 -10.88 -6.72
N THR A 74 -5.69 -10.46 -7.97
CA THR A 74 -6.02 -11.32 -9.12
C THR A 74 -4.88 -12.28 -9.50
N GLY A 75 -3.71 -12.12 -8.89
CA GLY A 75 -2.53 -12.94 -9.12
C GLY A 75 -1.61 -13.01 -7.90
N SER A 76 -0.37 -13.42 -8.12
CA SER A 76 0.59 -13.64 -7.03
C SER A 76 0.97 -12.33 -6.34
N ILE A 77 1.09 -12.38 -5.01
CA ILE A 77 1.60 -11.30 -4.17
C ILE A 77 2.92 -11.72 -3.55
N GLU A 78 3.81 -10.75 -3.34
CA GLU A 78 5.13 -10.92 -2.76
C GLU A 78 5.27 -10.02 -1.54
N ASP A 79 6.07 -10.39 -0.55
CA ASP A 79 6.34 -9.53 0.61
C ASP A 79 6.99 -8.21 0.18
N ASP A 80 6.56 -7.10 0.79
CA ASP A 80 7.14 -5.79 0.51
C ASP A 80 8.55 -5.67 1.14
N PRO A 81 9.62 -5.48 0.36
CA PRO A 81 10.99 -5.39 0.89
C PRO A 81 11.28 -4.07 1.62
N ASN A 82 10.36 -3.09 1.58
CA ASN A 82 10.53 -1.84 2.32
C ASN A 82 10.14 -2.01 3.80
N LEU A 83 9.19 -2.91 4.10
CA LEU A 83 8.65 -3.14 5.43
C LEU A 83 8.99 -4.53 6.00
N THR A 84 9.38 -5.48 5.15
CA THR A 84 9.81 -6.83 5.56
C THR A 84 11.30 -6.84 5.91
N ASP A 85 11.65 -7.48 7.03
CA ASP A 85 13.03 -7.70 7.49
C ASP A 85 13.89 -6.43 7.70
N LYS A 86 13.26 -5.25 7.83
CA LYS A 86 13.96 -3.99 8.09
C LYS A 86 14.20 -3.72 9.56
N LYS A 87 13.12 -3.51 10.32
CA LYS A 87 13.19 -3.15 11.75
C LYS A 87 12.93 -4.36 12.66
N PHE A 88 12.18 -5.33 12.15
CA PHE A 88 11.85 -6.58 12.83
C PHE A 88 11.98 -7.73 11.81
N PRO A 89 12.42 -8.93 12.24
CA PRO A 89 12.53 -10.07 11.36
C PRO A 89 11.14 -10.48 10.83
N GLY A 90 11.07 -10.78 9.53
CA GLY A 90 9.83 -11.13 8.83
C GLY A 90 8.95 -9.93 8.46
N ASN A 91 7.66 -10.19 8.22
CA ASN A 91 6.66 -9.20 7.76
C ASN A 91 5.55 -8.97 8.81
N PRO A 92 5.85 -8.28 9.93
CA PRO A 92 4.88 -8.06 11.00
C PRO A 92 3.72 -7.14 10.58
N THR A 93 3.95 -6.24 9.63
CA THR A 93 2.91 -5.34 9.08
C THR A 93 2.01 -6.04 8.06
N LYS A 94 2.38 -7.27 7.65
CA LYS A 94 1.77 -8.05 6.58
C LYS A 94 1.54 -7.20 5.32
N SER A 95 2.60 -6.51 4.91
CA SER A 95 2.62 -5.65 3.73
C SER A 95 3.15 -6.41 2.53
N TYR A 96 2.45 -6.31 1.41
CA TYR A 96 2.75 -7.06 0.19
C TYR A 96 2.77 -6.11 -1.01
N ARG A 97 3.34 -6.61 -2.10
CA ARG A 97 3.35 -5.96 -3.41
C ARG A 97 3.00 -6.98 -4.50
N SER A 98 2.43 -6.51 -5.60
CA SER A 98 2.12 -7.36 -6.75
C SER A 98 2.27 -6.60 -8.07
N LEU A 99 2.58 -7.33 -9.13
CA LEU A 99 2.51 -6.86 -10.50
C LEU A 99 1.09 -6.99 -11.09
N TYR A 100 0.24 -7.81 -10.48
CA TYR A 100 -1.10 -8.12 -10.96
C TYR A 100 -2.11 -7.11 -10.41
N PRO A 101 -3.19 -6.82 -11.16
CA PRO A 101 -4.21 -5.90 -10.71
C PRO A 101 -4.97 -6.45 -9.49
N PHE A 102 -5.53 -5.56 -8.69
CA PHE A 102 -6.39 -5.93 -7.56
C PHE A 102 -7.82 -5.51 -7.82
N LYS A 103 -8.76 -6.40 -7.55
CA LYS A 103 -10.18 -6.08 -7.68
C LYS A 103 -10.69 -5.45 -6.40
N VAL A 104 -11.31 -4.29 -6.50
CA VAL A 104 -11.99 -3.65 -5.37
C VAL A 104 -13.27 -4.42 -5.08
N ILE A 105 -13.38 -4.99 -3.88
CA ILE A 105 -14.57 -5.70 -3.42
C ILE A 105 -15.37 -4.91 -2.38
N GLY A 106 -14.77 -3.88 -1.79
CA GLY A 106 -15.45 -3.00 -0.84
C GLY A 106 -14.63 -1.77 -0.48
N GLU A 107 -15.23 -0.88 0.30
CA GLU A 107 -14.58 0.28 0.91
C GLU A 107 -14.74 0.18 2.42
N VAL A 108 -13.68 0.44 3.18
CA VAL A 108 -13.73 0.59 4.62
C VAL A 108 -14.00 2.06 4.91
N THR A 109 -15.17 2.36 5.49
CA THR A 109 -15.55 3.72 5.87
C THR A 109 -15.34 4.01 7.35
N ASP A 110 -15.30 2.95 8.17
CA ASP A 110 -15.11 3.02 9.62
C ASP A 110 -13.63 2.75 9.95
N TRP A 111 -12.81 3.77 9.78
CA TRP A 111 -11.41 3.75 10.20
C TRP A 111 -11.01 5.10 10.77
N GLN A 112 -10.09 5.05 11.72
CA GLN A 112 -9.54 6.24 12.35
C GLN A 112 -8.15 6.51 11.80
N GLY A 113 -7.95 7.69 11.23
CA GLY A 113 -6.64 8.15 10.78
C GLY A 113 -5.69 8.44 11.94
N HIS A 114 -4.42 8.61 11.62
CA HIS A 114 -3.44 8.97 12.63
C HIS A 114 -3.62 10.41 13.10
N SER A 115 -3.12 10.70 14.30
CA SER A 115 -3.09 12.08 14.80
C SER A 115 -2.29 12.97 13.85
N PRO A 116 -2.69 14.25 13.65
CA PRO A 116 -1.98 15.15 12.74
C PRO A 116 -0.50 15.32 13.08
N GLU A 117 -0.14 15.21 14.37
CA GLU A 117 1.24 15.22 14.85
C GLU A 117 2.03 13.99 14.39
N GLN A 118 1.43 12.79 14.48
CA GLN A 118 2.05 11.54 14.02
C GLN A 118 2.23 11.55 12.50
N LEU A 119 1.21 12.00 11.77
CA LEU A 119 1.27 12.10 10.32
C LEU A 119 2.35 13.09 9.88
N LYS A 120 2.46 14.24 10.56
CA LYS A 120 3.51 15.22 10.31
C LYS A 120 4.90 14.65 10.59
N ALA A 121 5.09 13.98 11.72
CA ALA A 121 6.37 13.36 12.07
C ALA A 121 6.80 12.31 11.03
N MET A 122 5.87 11.48 10.56
CA MET A 122 6.17 10.48 9.52
C MET A 122 6.51 11.14 8.18
N LYS A 123 5.74 12.16 7.74
CA LYS A 123 6.03 12.89 6.50
C LYS A 123 7.38 13.59 6.55
N ASP A 124 7.74 14.17 7.69
CA ASP A 124 9.05 14.80 7.92
C ASP A 124 10.18 13.76 7.87
N HIS A 125 9.99 12.61 8.51
CA HIS A 125 10.95 11.50 8.47
C HIS A 125 11.16 10.96 7.05
N LEU A 126 10.08 10.77 6.27
CA LEU A 126 10.16 10.35 4.88
C LEU A 126 10.85 11.41 4.00
N ALA A 127 10.60 12.70 4.25
CA ALA A 127 11.27 13.79 3.55
C ALA A 127 12.77 13.84 3.88
N GLU A 128 13.16 13.57 5.12
CA GLU A 128 14.55 13.46 5.53
C GLU A 128 15.26 12.25 4.91
N LEU A 129 14.62 11.07 4.91
CA LEU A 129 15.15 9.88 4.22
C LEU A 129 15.38 10.15 2.73
N LYS A 130 14.43 10.83 2.08
CA LYS A 130 14.57 11.26 0.68
C LYS A 130 15.74 12.22 0.48
N ARG A 131 15.97 13.16 1.40
CA ARG A 131 17.14 14.07 1.37
C ARG A 131 18.46 13.33 1.57
N GLN A 132 18.46 12.24 2.34
CA GLN A 132 19.62 11.39 2.57
C GLN A 132 19.87 10.40 1.40
N GLY A 133 19.04 10.43 0.35
CA GLY A 133 19.15 9.51 -0.79
C GLY A 133 18.73 8.07 -0.46
N ILE A 134 18.12 7.86 0.71
CA ILE A 134 17.49 6.60 1.11
C ILE A 134 16.06 6.63 0.55
N GLU A 135 15.95 6.48 -0.75
CA GLU A 135 14.64 6.30 -1.39
C GLU A 135 14.16 4.86 -1.14
N ALA A 136 12.87 4.69 -0.89
CA ALA A 136 12.24 3.37 -0.90
C ALA A 136 12.62 2.67 -2.21
N ILE A 137 13.10 1.44 -2.12
CA ILE A 137 14.03 0.89 -3.12
C ILE A 137 13.35 0.68 -4.48
N GLU A 138 12.02 0.66 -4.56
CA GLU A 138 11.28 0.45 -5.81
C GLU A 138 9.90 1.15 -5.83
N ALA A 139 9.86 2.48 -5.92
CA ALA A 139 8.68 3.24 -6.39
C ALA A 139 8.66 3.38 -7.93
#